data_AF-A0A7S4G5N8-F1
#
_entry.id   AF-A0A7S4G5N8-F1
#
_cell.length_a   1.000
_cell.length_b   1.000
_cell.length_c   1.000
_cell.angle_alpha   90.00
_cell.angle_beta   90.00
_cell.angle_gamma   90.00
#
_symmetry.space_group_name_H-M   'P 1'
#
loop_
_entity.id
_entity.type
_entity.pdbx_description
1 polymer ?
#
loop_
_entity_poly.entity_id
_entity_poly.type
_entity_poly.pdbx_seq_one_letter_code
_entity_poly.pdbx_strand_id
1 'polypeptide(L)'
;LKGNCLQAVGAQQLAALKDAKLHTLALDLCCTSAGDSGAQALAALKDAPCLHTLTLSLPHCSVGVSGAQALTALGESPCLRSLSLNLTFNSLGSCGARALAALKQAPSLHTLNIEL
;
A
#
# COMPACT_ATOMS: atom_id res chain seq x y z
N LEU A 1 13.17 0.77 7.95
CA LEU A 1 12.46 1.42 9.08
C LEU A 1 11.45 0.39 9.60
N LYS A 2 11.76 -0.29 10.71
CA LYS A 2 10.91 -1.34 11.29
C LYS A 2 10.25 -0.76 12.54
N GLY A 3 8.92 -0.69 12.58
CA GLY A 3 8.17 -0.38 13.81
C GLY A 3 8.01 1.08 14.20
N ASN A 4 7.71 2.00 13.28
CA ASN A 4 7.01 3.23 13.66
C ASN A 4 5.53 3.01 13.37
N CYS A 5 4.70 3.01 14.42
CA CYS A 5 3.26 3.00 14.28
C CYS A 5 2.85 4.02 13.21
N LEU A 6 2.09 3.59 12.19
CA LEU A 6 1.52 4.46 11.15
C LEU A 6 0.46 5.45 11.69
N GLN A 7 0.47 5.72 12.98
CA GLN A 7 -0.34 6.75 13.63
C GLN A 7 0.40 8.08 13.49
N ALA A 8 -0.23 9.06 12.84
CA ALA A 8 0.20 10.45 12.56
C ALA A 8 1.63 10.66 12.03
N VAL A 9 2.65 10.21 12.75
CA VAL A 9 4.09 10.28 12.44
C VAL A 9 4.43 9.45 11.19
N GLY A 10 3.89 8.25 11.05
CA GLY A 10 4.11 7.44 9.84
C GLY A 10 3.43 8.00 8.59
N ALA A 11 2.26 8.64 8.74
CA ALA A 11 1.58 9.33 7.64
C ALA A 11 2.34 10.60 7.21
N GLN A 12 2.91 11.36 8.14
CA GLN A 12 3.80 12.49 7.84
C GLN A 12 5.08 12.04 7.14
N GLN A 13 5.65 10.90 7.53
CA GLN A 13 6.81 10.31 6.85
C GLN A 13 6.44 9.81 5.44
N LEU A 14 5.25 9.23 5.23
CA LEU A 14 4.75 8.87 3.91
C LEU A 14 4.51 10.09 3.02
N ALA A 15 3.99 11.19 3.58
CA ALA A 15 3.86 12.46 2.86
C ALA A 15 5.24 13.00 2.45
N ALA A 16 6.26 12.89 3.31
CA ALA A 16 7.63 13.24 2.95
C ALA A 16 8.22 12.32 1.85
N LEU A 17 7.79 11.05 1.80
CA LEU A 17 8.18 10.10 0.75
C LEU A 17 7.49 10.39 -0.60
N LYS A 18 6.33 11.06 -0.60
CA LYS A 18 5.67 11.52 -1.84
C LYS A 18 6.54 12.52 -2.62
N ASP A 19 7.26 13.38 -1.91
CA ASP A 19 8.17 14.36 -2.53
C ASP A 19 9.59 13.82 -2.73
N ALA A 20 9.88 12.62 -2.24
CA ALA A 20 11.18 12.00 -2.43
C ALA A 20 11.31 11.43 -3.85
N LYS A 21 12.44 11.71 -4.53
CA LYS A 21 12.79 11.15 -5.85
C LYS A 21 13.18 9.66 -5.78
N LEU A 22 12.45 8.87 -5.01
CA LEU A 22 12.70 7.46 -4.82
C LEU A 22 12.12 6.68 -6.00
N HIS A 23 12.93 5.80 -6.57
CA HIS A 23 12.50 4.89 -7.65
C HIS A 23 11.87 3.62 -7.10
N THR A 24 12.28 3.22 -5.90
CA THR A 24 11.84 2.00 -5.23
C THR A 24 11.59 2.30 -3.76
N LEU A 25 10.50 1.75 -3.22
CA LEU A 25 10.16 1.81 -1.82
C LEU A 25 9.69 0.43 -1.35
N ALA A 26 10.28 -0.04 -0.25
CA ALA A 26 9.87 -1.27 0.43
C ALA A 26 9.57 -0.95 1.90
N LEU A 27 8.35 -1.27 2.33
CA LEU A 27 7.90 -1.08 3.71
C LEU A 27 7.47 -2.41 4.30
N ASP A 28 8.12 -2.80 5.41
CA ASP A 28 7.71 -3.91 6.25
C ASP A 28 7.05 -3.37 7.52
N LEU A 29 5.76 -3.58 7.59
CA LEU A 29 4.85 -3.10 8.63
C LEU A 29 4.19 -4.28 9.35
N CYS A 30 4.73 -5.49 9.21
CA CYS A 30 4.29 -6.71 9.89
C CYS A 30 3.98 -6.46 11.37
N CYS A 31 2.81 -6.91 11.81
CA CYS A 31 2.32 -6.80 13.19
C CYS A 31 2.24 -5.36 13.73
N THR A 32 2.12 -4.36 12.85
CA THR A 32 1.81 -2.99 13.27
C THR A 32 0.30 -2.78 13.24
N SER A 33 -0.28 -2.14 14.27
CA SER A 33 -1.70 -1.78 14.30
C SER A 33 -2.02 -0.60 13.36
N ALA A 34 -1.65 -0.72 12.09
CA ALA A 34 -1.85 0.28 11.05
C ALA A 34 -3.34 0.45 10.73
N GLY A 35 -4.08 -0.66 10.67
CA GLY A 35 -5.50 -0.67 10.35
C GLY A 35 -5.84 -0.05 8.99
N ASP A 36 -7.10 0.29 8.80
CA ASP A 36 -7.60 0.93 7.58
C ASP A 36 -6.99 2.33 7.37
N SER A 37 -6.73 3.07 8.43
CA SER A 37 -6.13 4.41 8.35
C SER A 37 -4.67 4.37 7.88
N GLY A 38 -3.90 3.38 8.33
CA GLY A 38 -2.54 3.15 7.82
C GLY A 38 -2.55 2.75 6.34
N ALA A 39 -3.49 1.89 5.93
CA ALA A 39 -3.68 1.55 4.51
C ALA A 39 -4.06 2.77 3.65
N GLN A 40 -4.91 3.67 4.16
CA GLN A 40 -5.23 4.95 3.51
C GLN A 40 -4.00 5.87 3.39
N ALA A 41 -3.16 5.94 4.43
CA ALA A 41 -1.93 6.72 4.36
C ALA A 41 -0.96 6.16 3.29
N LEU A 42 -0.86 4.83 3.18
CA LEU A 42 -0.05 4.18 2.15
C LEU A 42 -0.58 4.43 0.74
N ALA A 43 -1.90 4.52 0.57
CA ALA A 43 -2.52 4.82 -0.72
C ALA A 43 -2.11 6.20 -1.28
N ALA A 44 -1.68 7.14 -0.44
CA ALA A 44 -1.17 8.44 -0.87
C ALA A 44 0.14 8.35 -1.69
N LEU A 45 0.85 7.21 -1.63
CA LEU A 45 2.04 6.96 -2.45
C LEU A 45 1.74 6.89 -3.95
N LYS A 46 0.46 6.82 -4.36
CA LYS A 46 0.07 6.88 -5.78
C LYS A 46 0.58 8.14 -6.47
N ASP A 47 0.72 9.24 -5.72
CA ASP A 47 1.14 10.54 -6.22
C ASP A 47 2.67 10.73 -6.20
N ALA A 48 3.44 9.71 -5.78
CA ALA A 48 4.90 9.82 -5.75
C ALA A 48 5.47 9.84 -7.19
N PRO A 49 6.07 10.95 -7.66
CA PRO A 49 6.29 11.20 -9.08
C PRO A 49 7.42 10.36 -9.67
N CYS A 50 8.26 9.74 -8.85
CA CYS A 50 9.38 8.91 -9.30
C CYS A 50 9.26 7.46 -8.87
N LEU A 51 8.18 7.06 -8.18
CA LEU A 51 8.08 5.73 -7.58
C LEU A 51 7.64 4.70 -8.62
N HIS A 52 8.57 3.86 -9.04
CA HIS A 52 8.33 2.83 -10.06
C HIS A 52 8.05 1.46 -9.44
N THR A 53 8.61 1.18 -8.26
CA THR A 53 8.45 -0.11 -7.57
C THR A 53 8.05 0.10 -6.12
N LEU A 54 6.94 -0.49 -5.71
CA LEU A 54 6.44 -0.44 -4.34
C LEU A 54 6.22 -1.85 -3.80
N THR A 55 6.82 -2.13 -2.64
CA THR A 55 6.60 -3.37 -1.88
C THR A 55 6.05 -3.03 -0.50
N LEU A 56 4.85 -3.51 -0.18
CA LEU A 56 4.21 -3.34 1.13
C LEU A 56 3.97 -4.70 1.75
N SER A 57 4.60 -4.94 2.91
CA SER A 57 4.30 -6.08 3.77
C SER A 57 3.49 -5.62 4.97
N LEU A 58 2.22 -5.99 5.00
CA LEU A 58 1.24 -5.61 6.02
C LEU A 58 0.61 -6.83 6.73
N PRO A 59 1.33 -7.94 7.01
CA PRO A 59 0.70 -9.06 7.68
C PRO A 59 0.32 -8.72 9.12
N HIS A 60 -0.83 -9.22 9.60
CA HIS A 60 -1.34 -8.93 10.94
C HIS A 60 -1.47 -7.42 11.25
N CYS A 61 -1.91 -6.62 10.29
CA CYS A 61 -2.05 -5.17 10.44
C CYS A 61 -3.45 -4.67 10.77
N SER A 62 -4.42 -5.58 10.96
CA SER A 62 -5.83 -5.25 11.14
C SER A 62 -6.44 -4.45 9.98
N VAL A 63 -5.95 -4.66 8.76
CA VAL A 63 -6.52 -4.06 7.55
C VAL A 63 -7.85 -4.75 7.23
N GLY A 64 -8.91 -3.95 7.11
CA GLY A 64 -10.25 -4.39 6.76
C GLY A 64 -10.58 -4.16 5.29
N VAL A 65 -11.87 -4.23 4.97
CA VAL A 65 -12.40 -3.95 3.63
C VAL A 65 -12.05 -2.53 3.18
N SER A 66 -12.21 -1.54 4.07
CA SER A 66 -12.00 -0.13 3.73
C SER A 66 -10.54 0.17 3.42
N GLY A 67 -9.60 -0.41 4.18
CA GLY A 67 -8.18 -0.29 3.92
C GLY A 67 -7.77 -0.98 2.62
N ALA A 68 -8.32 -2.17 2.34
CA ALA A 68 -8.11 -2.87 1.07
C ALA A 68 -8.59 -2.03 -0.12
N GLN A 69 -9.77 -1.41 -0.01
CA GLN A 69 -10.30 -0.49 -1.02
C GLN A 69 -9.41 0.73 -1.19
N ALA A 70 -8.91 1.33 -0.10
CA ALA A 70 -8.01 2.48 -0.18
C ALA A 70 -6.72 2.15 -0.96
N LEU A 71 -6.13 0.98 -0.71
CA LEU A 71 -4.92 0.54 -1.42
C LEU A 71 -5.10 0.38 -2.93
N THR A 72 -6.33 0.24 -3.43
CA THR A 72 -6.58 0.20 -4.89
C THR A 72 -6.18 1.50 -5.60
N ALA A 73 -6.16 2.62 -4.89
CA ALA A 73 -5.74 3.91 -5.44
C ALA A 73 -4.26 3.92 -5.87
N LEU A 74 -3.43 2.98 -5.39
CA LEU A 74 -2.06 2.81 -5.88
C LEU A 74 -2.02 2.47 -7.38
N GLY A 75 -3.07 1.85 -7.93
CA GLY A 75 -3.21 1.57 -9.36
C GLY A 75 -3.45 2.81 -10.22
N GLU A 76 -3.81 3.94 -9.62
CA GLU A 76 -3.97 5.23 -10.33
C GLU A 76 -2.63 5.94 -10.55
N SER A 77 -1.54 5.42 -9.95
CA SER A 77 -0.23 6.03 -10.10
C SER A 77 0.23 6.03 -11.56
N PRO A 78 0.66 7.18 -12.13
CA PRO A 78 1.19 7.23 -13.48
C PRO A 78 2.59 6.61 -13.61
N CYS A 79 3.32 6.48 -12.50
CA CYS A 79 4.71 6.04 -12.49
C CYS A 79 4.91 4.61 -12.00
N LEU A 80 3.99 4.10 -11.18
CA LEU A 80 4.14 2.79 -10.55
C LEU A 80 4.02 1.66 -11.58
N ARG A 81 5.12 0.92 -11.76
CA ARG A 81 5.24 -0.20 -12.72
C ARG A 81 5.18 -1.57 -12.05
N SER A 82 5.62 -1.65 -10.79
CA SER A 82 5.63 -2.88 -10.01
C SER A 82 5.05 -2.64 -8.62
N LEU A 83 4.08 -3.46 -8.24
CA LEU A 83 3.43 -3.43 -6.93
C LEU A 83 3.41 -4.85 -6.34
N SER A 84 3.97 -5.00 -5.14
CA SER A 84 3.85 -6.20 -4.33
C SER A 84 3.16 -5.87 -3.01
N LEU A 85 2.05 -6.54 -2.73
CA LEU A 85 1.24 -6.38 -1.51
C LEU A 85 1.16 -7.72 -0.78
N ASN A 86 1.66 -7.79 0.45
CA ASN A 86 1.33 -8.87 1.37
C ASN A 86 0.38 -8.34 2.44
N LEU A 87 -0.83 -8.88 2.45
CA LEU A 87 -1.91 -8.57 3.38
C LEU A 87 -2.37 -9.83 4.13
N THR A 88 -1.52 -10.86 4.22
CA THR A 88 -1.85 -12.10 4.92
C THR A 88 -2.25 -11.85 6.37
N PHE A 89 -3.14 -12.67 6.91
CA PHE A 89 -3.65 -12.52 8.28
C PHE A 89 -4.31 -11.17 8.58
N ASN A 90 -4.99 -10.58 7.59
CA ASN A 90 -5.87 -9.42 7.75
C ASN A 90 -7.35 -9.79 7.51
N SER A 91 -8.25 -8.90 7.92
CA SER A 91 -9.70 -9.12 7.88
C SER A 91 -10.35 -8.43 6.67
N LEU A 92 -9.79 -8.63 5.48
CA LEU A 92 -10.19 -7.95 4.24
C LEU A 92 -11.58 -8.39 3.75
N GLY A 93 -11.96 -9.64 4.05
CA GLY A 93 -13.16 -10.28 3.51
C GLY A 93 -13.14 -10.46 1.98
N SER A 94 -14.18 -11.07 1.42
CA SER A 94 -14.31 -11.30 -0.01
C SER A 94 -14.45 -9.99 -0.81
N CYS A 95 -15.04 -8.96 -0.21
CA CYS A 95 -15.15 -7.63 -0.81
C CYS A 95 -13.79 -6.94 -0.94
N GLY A 96 -12.95 -6.96 0.11
CA GLY A 96 -11.61 -6.37 0.07
C GLY A 96 -10.70 -7.09 -0.93
N ALA A 97 -10.73 -8.43 -0.95
CA ALA A 97 -10.00 -9.23 -1.94
C ALA A 97 -10.42 -8.89 -3.38
N ARG A 98 -11.72 -8.73 -3.64
CA ARG A 98 -12.25 -8.35 -4.95
C ARG A 98 -11.84 -6.93 -5.35
N ALA A 99 -11.83 -5.99 -4.41
CA ALA A 99 -11.37 -4.63 -4.66
C ALA A 99 -9.89 -4.64 -5.10
N LEU A 100 -9.03 -5.35 -4.38
CA LEU A 100 -7.60 -5.49 -4.72
C LEU A 100 -7.37 -6.16 -6.07
N ALA A 101 -8.26 -7.07 -6.50
CA ALA A 101 -8.19 -7.67 -7.83
C ALA A 101 -8.34 -6.63 -8.98
N ALA A 102 -8.97 -5.48 -8.72
CA ALA A 102 -9.08 -4.39 -9.70
C ALA A 102 -7.73 -3.75 -10.05
N LEU A 103 -6.71 -3.88 -9.19
CA LEU A 103 -5.34 -3.43 -9.48
C LEU A 103 -4.74 -4.10 -10.72
N LYS A 104 -5.25 -5.26 -11.15
CA LYS A 104 -4.85 -5.92 -12.40
C LYS A 104 -5.18 -5.12 -13.65
N GLN A 105 -6.12 -4.17 -13.55
CA GLN A 105 -6.54 -3.30 -14.66
C GLN A 105 -5.85 -1.93 -14.61
N ALA A 106 -4.93 -1.72 -13.67
CA ALA A 106 -4.20 -0.47 -13.56
C ALA A 106 -3.29 -0.27 -14.79
N PRO A 107 -3.42 0.85 -15.52
CA PRO A 107 -2.79 1.01 -16.83
C PRO A 107 -1.26 1.10 -16.78
N SER A 108 -0.71 1.56 -15.66
CA SER A 108 0.73 1.76 -15.49
C SER A 108 1.46 0.54 -14.91
N LEU A 109 0.72 -0.38 -14.26
CA LEU A 109 1.26 -1.55 -13.58
C LEU A 109 1.52 -2.69 -14.56
N HIS A 110 2.79 -3.11 -14.65
CA HIS A 110 3.21 -4.28 -15.42
C HIS A 110 3.39 -5.51 -14.54
N THR A 111 3.70 -5.31 -13.26
CA THR A 111 3.90 -6.39 -12.30
C THR A 111 3.04 -6.15 -11.08
N LEU A 112 2.21 -7.13 -10.75
CA LEU A 112 1.34 -7.11 -9.59
C LEU A 112 1.45 -8.45 -8.86
N ASN A 113 1.90 -8.41 -7.61
CA ASN A 113 1.85 -9.55 -6.68
C ASN A 113 0.96 -9.19 -5.49
N ILE A 114 0.01 -10.06 -5.16
CA ILE A 114 -0.90 -9.87 -4.03
C ILE A 114 -0.99 -11.18 -3.26
N GLU A 115 -0.61 -11.14 -1.99
CA GLU A 115 -0.78 -12.22 -1.02
C GLU A 115 -1.84 -11.78 -0.01
N LEU A 116 -2.89 -12.58 0.18
CA LEU A 116 -4.07 -12.26 1.00
C LEU A 116 -4.24 -13.25 2.16
#